data_AF-I2H079-F1
#
_entry.id   AF-I2H079-F1
#
_cell.length_a   1.000
_cell.length_b   1.000
_cell.length_c   1.000
_cell.angle_alpha   90.00
_cell.angle_beta   90.00
_cell.angle_gamma   90.00
#
_symmetry.space_group_name_H-M   'P 1'
#
loop_
_entity.id
_entity.type
_entity.pdbx_description
1 polymer ?
#
loop_
_entity_poly.entity_id
_entity_poly.type
_entity_poly.pdbx_seq_one_letter_code
_entity_poly.pdbx_strand_id
1 'polypeptide(L)'
;MSQSPLSSSTIPLESLSKLDDATKKDMSNFIEIENSKQKMQMSIHQFTNTCFKQCITHVGNDGTLSSQEDLCLRNCLNRFLDTNIQIVKGLQNMK
;
A
#
# COMPACT_ATOMS: atom_id res chain seq x y z
N MET A 1 -13.90 -14.41 1.74
CA MET A 1 -12.99 -14.89 0.66
C MET A 1 -11.57 -14.59 1.10
N SER A 2 -10.96 -15.62 1.67
CA SER A 2 -9.53 -15.91 1.86
C SER A 2 -8.51 -14.78 1.75
N GLN A 3 -8.37 -13.98 2.81
CA GLN A 3 -7.04 -13.50 3.17
C GLN A 3 -6.40 -14.59 4.01
N SER A 4 -5.65 -15.46 3.35
CA SER A 4 -4.59 -16.20 4.03
C SER A 4 -3.59 -15.15 4.51
N PRO A 5 -3.27 -15.05 5.81
CA PRO A 5 -2.19 -14.20 6.25
C PRO A 5 -0.92 -14.83 5.71
N LEU A 6 -0.38 -14.31 4.60
CA LEU A 6 0.96 -14.66 4.20
C LEU A 6 1.87 -14.06 5.27
N SER A 7 2.24 -14.94 6.20
CA SER A 7 3.20 -14.77 7.26
C SER A 7 4.26 -13.73 6.88
N SER A 8 4.36 -12.67 7.69
CA SER A 8 5.61 -11.94 7.86
C SER A 8 6.66 -12.96 8.28
N SER A 9 7.29 -13.56 7.28
CA SER A 9 8.34 -14.53 7.48
C SER A 9 9.55 -13.70 7.86
N THR A 10 9.68 -13.42 9.16
CA THR A 10 10.96 -13.07 9.76
C THR A 10 11.87 -14.23 9.42
N ILE A 11 12.58 -14.13 8.29
CA ILE A 11 13.56 -15.14 7.89
C ILE A 11 14.50 -15.26 9.08
N PRO A 12 14.61 -16.45 9.71
CA PRO A 12 15.50 -16.60 10.85
C PRO A 12 16.88 -16.11 10.43
N LEU A 13 17.46 -15.19 11.20
CA LEU A 13 18.78 -14.61 10.92
C LEU A 13 19.85 -15.72 10.77
N GLU A 14 19.63 -16.84 11.45
CA GLU A 14 20.38 -18.10 11.37
C GLU A 14 20.33 -18.80 10.00
N SER A 15 19.27 -18.58 9.22
CA SER A 15 19.15 -19.07 7.84
C SER A 15 19.90 -18.17 6.86
N LEU A 16 20.01 -16.86 7.15
CA LEU A 16 20.77 -15.90 6.36
C LEU A 16 22.30 -16.05 6.52
N SER A 17 22.77 -16.52 7.67
CA SER A 17 24.20 -16.75 7.94
C SER A 17 24.77 -17.98 7.24
N LYS A 18 23.91 -18.88 6.72
CA LYS A 18 24.30 -20.12 6.03
C LYS A 18 24.31 -20.01 4.51
N LEU A 19 24.01 -18.83 3.96
CA LEU A 19 23.97 -18.57 2.52
C LEU A 19 25.32 -18.01 2.06
N ASP A 20 25.69 -18.31 0.81
CA ASP A 20 26.81 -17.64 0.16
C ASP A 20 26.48 -16.14 -0.14
N ASP A 21 27.52 -15.33 -0.37
CA ASP A 21 27.37 -13.89 -0.53
C ASP A 21 26.51 -13.49 -1.74
N ALA A 22 26.50 -14.29 -2.81
CA ALA A 22 25.67 -14.02 -3.98
C ALA A 22 24.19 -14.26 -3.65
N THR A 23 23.87 -15.40 -3.04
CA THR A 23 22.51 -15.71 -2.60
C THR A 23 22.00 -14.69 -1.57
N LYS A 24 22.84 -14.23 -0.64
CA LYS A 24 22.47 -13.20 0.33
C LYS A 24 22.09 -11.87 -0.33
N LYS A 25 22.83 -11.47 -1.37
CA LYS A 25 22.53 -10.26 -2.14
C LYS A 25 21.21 -10.38 -2.90
N ASP A 26 20.98 -11.51 -3.55
CA ASP A 26 19.73 -11.77 -4.28
C ASP A 26 18.52 -11.83 -3.33
N MET A 27 18.68 -12.45 -2.16
CA MET A 27 17.63 -12.44 -1.13
C MET A 27 17.36 -11.04 -0.59
N SER A 28 18.38 -10.20 -0.37
CA SER A 28 18.17 -8.81 0.06
C SER A 28 17.33 -8.05 -0.96
N ASN A 29 17.66 -8.16 -2.24
CA ASN A 29 16.91 -7.53 -3.32
C ASN A 29 15.45 -8.03 -3.37
N PHE A 30 15.26 -9.35 -3.23
CA PHE A 30 13.92 -9.94 -3.17
C PHE A 30 13.10 -9.39 -2.00
N ILE A 31 13.70 -9.31 -0.80
CA ILE A 31 13.05 -8.79 0.40
C ILE A 31 12.65 -7.32 0.22
N GLU A 32 13.50 -6.50 -0.39
CA GLU A 32 13.18 -5.10 -0.67
C GLU A 32 11.97 -4.96 -1.61
N ILE A 33 11.94 -5.77 -2.69
CA ILE A 33 10.83 -5.79 -3.65
C ILE A 33 9.53 -6.24 -2.98
N GLU A 34 9.56 -7.33 -2.21
CA GLU A 34 8.36 -7.85 -1.54
C GLU A 34 7.87 -6.92 -0.43
N ASN A 35 8.77 -6.28 0.31
CA ASN A 35 8.39 -5.23 1.26
C ASN A 35 7.73 -4.04 0.58
N SER A 36 8.26 -3.62 -0.58
CA SER A 36 7.66 -2.53 -1.38
C SER A 36 6.25 -2.91 -1.85
N LYS A 37 6.07 -4.13 -2.36
CA LYS A 37 4.75 -4.67 -2.72
C LYS A 37 3.78 -4.69 -1.54
N GLN A 38 4.22 -5.16 -0.37
CA GLN A 38 3.37 -5.20 0.81
C GLN A 38 2.91 -3.79 1.23
N LYS A 39 3.83 -2.81 1.23
CA LYS A 39 3.49 -1.40 1.50
C LYS A 39 2.47 -0.85 0.50
N MET A 40 2.62 -1.19 -0.78
CA MET A 40 1.65 -0.82 -1.82
C MET A 40 0.27 -1.45 -1.53
N GLN A 41 0.22 -2.75 -1.22
CA GLN A 41 -1.05 -3.43 -0.91
C GLN A 41 -1.77 -2.81 0.30
N MET A 42 -1.03 -2.51 1.37
CA MET A 42 -1.60 -1.81 2.53
C MET A 42 -2.14 -0.43 2.15
N SER A 43 -1.43 0.31 1.29
CA SER A 43 -1.87 1.61 0.79
C SER A 43 -3.14 1.48 -0.06
N ILE A 44 -3.21 0.48 -0.96
CA ILE A 44 -4.40 0.18 -1.76
C ILE A 44 -5.61 -0.10 -0.86
N HIS A 45 -5.45 -0.93 0.18
CA HIS A 45 -6.53 -1.22 1.13
C HIS A 45 -6.96 0.03 1.89
N GLN A 46 -6.02 0.85 2.34
CA GLN A 46 -6.31 2.10 3.04
C GLN A 46 -7.07 3.09 2.16
N PHE A 47 -6.62 3.32 0.93
CA PHE A 47 -7.26 4.25 0.00
C PHE A 47 -8.63 3.74 -0.43
N THR A 48 -8.75 2.44 -0.72
CA THR A 48 -10.03 1.81 -1.04
C THR A 48 -11.02 2.01 0.11
N ASN A 49 -10.66 1.66 1.34
CA ASN A 49 -11.56 1.81 2.50
C ASN A 49 -11.97 3.27 2.74
N THR A 50 -11.02 4.20 2.61
CA THR A 50 -11.27 5.63 2.83
C THR A 50 -12.13 6.23 1.73
N CYS A 51 -11.69 6.10 0.48
CA CYS A 51 -12.37 6.73 -0.65
C CYS A 51 -13.69 6.04 -0.99
N PHE A 52 -13.84 4.74 -0.75
CA PHE A 52 -15.12 4.06 -0.90
C PHE A 52 -16.19 4.69 -0.01
N LYS A 53 -15.90 4.88 1.28
CA LYS A 53 -16.83 5.49 2.25
C LYS A 53 -17.18 6.94 1.93
N GLN A 54 -16.27 7.67 1.29
CA GLN A 54 -16.46 9.09 0.98
C GLN A 54 -17.16 9.32 -0.36
N CYS A 55 -16.90 8.46 -1.34
CA CYS A 55 -17.33 8.70 -2.72
C CYS A 55 -18.47 7.80 -3.18
N ILE A 56 -18.55 6.55 -2.71
CA ILE A 56 -19.56 5.61 -3.21
C ILE A 56 -20.85 5.79 -2.42
N THR A 57 -21.90 6.18 -3.14
CA THR A 57 -23.21 6.51 -2.53
C THR A 57 -24.23 5.41 -2.78
N HIS A 58 -24.12 4.71 -3.90
CA HIS A 58 -24.97 3.59 -4.26
C HIS A 58 -24.15 2.55 -5.02
N VAL A 59 -24.39 1.26 -4.74
CA VAL A 59 -23.82 0.18 -5.53
C VAL A 59 -24.92 -0.36 -6.43
N GLY A 60 -24.89 0.05 -7.70
CA GLY A 60 -25.85 -0.39 -8.71
C GLY A 60 -25.72 -1.89 -9.02
N ASN A 61 -26.77 -2.47 -9.61
CA ASN A 61 -26.82 -3.90 -9.94
C ASN A 61 -25.78 -4.34 -10.98
N ASP A 62 -25.27 -3.40 -11.78
CA ASP A 62 -24.25 -3.60 -12.80
C ASP A 62 -22.81 -3.44 -12.26
N GLY A 63 -22.67 -2.99 -11.00
CA GLY A 63 -21.37 -2.81 -10.35
C GLY A 63 -20.52 -1.69 -10.97
N THR A 64 -21.12 -0.79 -11.75
CA THR A 64 -20.40 0.31 -12.40
C THR A 64 -20.37 1.56 -11.52
N LEU A 65 -19.33 2.37 -11.70
CA LEU A 65 -19.22 3.68 -11.05
C LEU A 65 -19.93 4.72 -11.92
N SER A 66 -20.72 5.58 -11.27
CA SER A 66 -21.21 6.79 -11.95
C SER A 66 -20.05 7.74 -12.28
N SER A 67 -20.24 8.63 -13.25
CA SER A 67 -19.21 9.63 -13.60
C SER A 67 -18.82 10.52 -12.42
N GLN A 68 -19.76 10.80 -11.51
CA GLN A 68 -19.50 11.58 -10.30
C GLN A 68 -18.66 10.79 -9.28
N GLU A 69 -18.91 9.49 -9.13
CA GLU A 69 -18.13 8.60 -8.25
C GLU A 69 -16.70 8.41 -8.77
N ASP A 70 -16.51 8.19 -10.07
CA ASP A 70 -15.16 8.09 -10.67
C ASP A 70 -14.34 9.37 -10.43
N LEU A 71 -14.95 10.54 -10.69
CA LEU A 71 -14.31 11.83 -10.43
C LEU A 71 -13.99 12.02 -8.93
N CYS A 72 -14.91 11.64 -8.04
CA CYS A 72 -14.69 11.71 -6.60
C CYS A 72 -13.52 10.83 -6.17
N LEU A 73 -13.44 9.57 -6.64
CA LEU A 73 -12.37 8.64 -6.28
C LEU A 73 -10.99 9.17 -6.69
N ARG A 74 -10.88 9.72 -7.91
CA ARG A 74 -9.63 10.36 -8.39
C ARG A 74 -9.21 11.51 -7.49
N ASN A 75 -10.16 12.38 -7.15
CA ASN A 75 -9.90 13.53 -6.29
C ASN A 75 -9.57 13.11 -4.86
N CYS A 76 -10.27 12.12 -4.31
CA CYS A 76 -10.02 11.60 -2.96
C CYS A 76 -8.60 11.09 -2.82
N LEU A 77 -8.14 10.26 -3.76
CA LEU A 77 -6.77 9.74 -3.76
C LEU A 77 -5.73 10.86 -3.87
N ASN A 78 -5.90 11.77 -4.83
CA ASN A 78 -4.96 12.89 -5.03
C ASN A 78 -4.89 13.79 -3.78
N ARG A 79 -6.04 14.15 -3.20
CA ARG A 79 -6.12 14.97 -1.98
C ARG A 79 -5.45 14.28 -0.80
N PHE A 80 -5.61 12.96 -0.67
CA PHE A 80 -4.96 12.20 0.39
C PHE A 80 -3.43 12.26 0.25
N LEU A 81 -2.91 12.00 -0.96
CA LEU A 81 -1.47 12.05 -1.24
C LEU A 81 -0.90 13.46 -1.03
N ASP A 82 -1.57 14.49 -1.56
CA ASP A 82 -1.19 15.90 -1.36
C ASP A 82 -1.09 16.23 0.13
N THR A 83 -2.09 15.83 0.91
CA THR A 83 -2.14 16.12 2.35
C THR A 83 -0.97 15.45 3.08
N ASN A 84 -0.67 14.19 2.77
CA ASN A 84 0.48 13.51 3.37
C ASN A 84 1.81 14.18 3.01
N ILE A 85 1.98 14.60 1.76
CA ILE A 85 3.17 15.35 1.32
C ILE A 85 3.30 16.65 2.12
N GLN A 86 2.20 17.39 2.30
CA GLN A 86 2.21 18.63 3.08
C GLN A 86 2.54 18.40 4.55
N ILE A 87 1.98 17.35 5.17
CA ILE A 87 2.31 16.95 6.55
C ILE A 87 3.80 16.65 6.68
N VAL A 88 4.36 15.83 5.79
CA VAL A 88 5.78 15.47 5.83
C VAL A 88 6.68 16.69 5.65
N LYS A 89 6.35 17.58 4.70
CA LYS A 89 7.06 18.86 4.53
C LYS A 89 7.00 19.71 5.80
N GLY A 90 5.83 19.80 6.42
CA GLY A 90 5.65 20.50 7.70
C GLY A 90 6.55 19.94 8.80
N LEU A 91 6.62 18.60 8.93
CA LEU A 91 7.50 17.93 9.89
C LEU A 91 8.99 18.18 9.61
N GLN A 92 9.39 18.22 8.34
CA GLN A 92 10.78 18.51 7.94
C GLN A 92 11.18 19.95 8.26
N ASN A 93 10.27 20.91 8.10
CA ASN A 93 10.50 22.32 8.39
C ASN A 93 10.50 22.68 9.88
N MET A 94 10.10 21.75 10.75
CA MET A 94 10.17 21.91 12.22
C MET A 94 11.50 21.45 12.82
N LYS A 95 12.45 21.00 12.00
CA LYS A 95 13.85 20.78 12.39
C LYS A 95 14.67 22.04 12.16
#